data_AF-A0AAC9NHJ5-F1
#
_entry.id   AF-A0AAC9NHJ5-F1
#
_cell.length_a   1.000
_cell.length_b   1.000
_cell.length_c   1.000
_cell.angle_alpha   90.00
_cell.angle_beta   90.00
_cell.angle_gamma   90.00
#
_symmetry.space_group_name_H-M   'P 1'
#
loop_
_entity.id
_entity.type
_entity.pdbx_description
1 polymer ?
#
loop_
_entity_poly.entity_id
_entity_poly.type
_entity_poly.pdbx_seq_one_letter_code
_entity_poly.pdbx_strand_id
1 'polypeptide(L)'
;MELSALESEGQGKILSNPRIMTGDQVKATIEQGTELPYQTTSQNGSKLQFRKANLRLEVLPKIHPDGKISMLVGINKDTIGMKTEQGYAIDTKSLSSEVTVENGGTAIIGGIYQTTEREDEVKIPLLGDVPLIGHLFRHKSKLKDKTELLVFLTPTVLDKH
;
A
#
# COMPACT_ATOMS: atom_id res chain seq x y z
N MET A 1 18.86 -37.24 7.14
CA MET A 1 17.59 -36.59 6.78
C MET A 1 17.55 -35.28 7.53
N GLU A 2 17.74 -34.16 6.84
CA GLU A 2 17.70 -32.82 7.42
C GLU A 2 16.33 -32.21 7.14
N LEU A 3 15.58 -31.94 8.21
CA LEU A 3 14.29 -31.26 8.12
C LEU A 3 14.56 -29.75 8.22
N SER A 4 14.81 -29.11 7.09
CA SER A 4 14.97 -27.66 7.05
C SER A 4 13.59 -26.98 7.09
N ALA A 5 13.13 -26.64 8.30
CA ALA A 5 12.03 -25.70 8.48
C ALA A 5 12.61 -24.28 8.45
N LEU A 6 12.61 -23.65 7.27
CA LEU A 6 13.01 -22.25 7.13
C LEU A 6 11.75 -21.37 7.30
N GLU A 7 11.42 -21.03 8.54
CA GLU A 7 10.43 -19.98 8.81
C GLU A 7 11.16 -18.62 8.74
N SER A 8 11.01 -17.92 7.62
CA SER A 8 11.57 -16.58 7.43
C SER A 8 10.48 -15.54 7.66
N GLU A 9 10.37 -15.03 8.88
CA GLU A 9 9.44 -13.93 9.19
C GLU A 9 10.06 -12.59 8.77
N GLY A 10 9.74 -12.13 7.56
CA GLY A 10 10.19 -10.83 7.05
C GLY A 10 9.23 -9.70 7.42
N GLN A 11 9.34 -9.14 8.63
CA GLN A 11 8.52 -7.98 9.03
C GLN A 11 9.14 -6.65 8.55
N GLY A 12 8.74 -6.17 7.38
CA GLY A 12 9.11 -4.84 6.88
C GLY A 12 8.05 -3.79 7.21
N LYS A 13 8.32 -2.86 8.13
CA LYS A 13 7.43 -1.71 8.42
C LYS A 13 7.87 -0.48 7.64
N ILE A 14 7.06 -0.05 6.67
CA ILE A 14 7.30 1.20 5.92
C ILE A 14 6.45 2.31 6.52
N LEU A 15 7.10 3.26 7.21
CA LEU A 15 6.46 4.47 7.72
C LEU A 15 6.68 5.62 6.72
N SER A 16 5.60 6.24 6.25
CA SER A 16 5.66 7.38 5.34
C SER A 16 4.87 8.54 5.93
N ASN A 17 5.53 9.67 6.18
CA ASN A 17 4.96 10.82 6.89
C ASN A 17 5.00 12.09 6.02
N PRO A 18 4.19 12.19 4.95
CA PRO A 18 4.12 13.41 4.16
C PRO A 18 3.54 14.55 5.00
N ARG A 19 4.08 15.76 4.84
CA ARG A 19 3.59 16.99 5.48
C ARG A 19 3.43 18.06 4.42
N ILE A 20 2.30 18.76 4.45
CA ILE A 20 2.00 19.86 3.54
C ILE A 20 1.31 20.98 4.30
N MET A 21 1.60 22.21 3.92
CA MET A 21 0.96 23.41 4.45
C MET A 21 0.16 24.06 3.32
N THR A 22 -1.04 24.55 3.64
CA THR A 22 -1.91 25.23 2.67
C THR A 22 -2.77 26.27 3.38
N GLY A 23 -3.39 27.16 2.61
CA GLY A 23 -4.39 28.10 3.11
C GLY A 23 -5.77 27.47 3.28
N ASP A 24 -6.64 28.15 4.02
CA ASP A 24 -8.05 27.77 4.12
C ASP A 24 -8.71 27.76 2.74
N GLN A 25 -9.49 26.71 2.44
CA GLN A 25 -10.15 26.49 1.16
C GLN A 25 -9.22 26.40 -0.06
N VAL A 26 -7.91 26.23 0.14
CA VAL A 26 -6.93 26.07 -0.93
C VAL A 26 -6.48 24.60 -1.01
N LYS A 27 -6.72 23.99 -2.17
CA LYS A 27 -6.25 22.64 -2.45
C LYS A 27 -4.73 22.61 -2.55
N ALA A 28 -4.11 21.66 -1.87
CA ALA A 28 -2.68 21.44 -1.91
C ALA A 28 -2.35 19.96 -2.18
N THR A 29 -1.19 19.74 -2.80
CA THR A 29 -0.73 18.40 -3.15
C THR A 29 0.76 18.29 -2.91
N ILE A 30 1.21 17.18 -2.32
CA ILE A 30 2.60 16.77 -2.21
C ILE A 30 2.74 15.37 -2.80
N GLU A 31 3.79 15.15 -3.60
CA GLU A 31 4.11 13.85 -4.17
C GLU A 31 5.60 13.53 -4.03
N GLN A 32 5.91 12.28 -3.73
CA GLN A 32 7.28 11.75 -3.66
C GLN A 32 7.32 10.37 -4.30
N GLY A 33 8.19 10.17 -5.29
CA GLY A 33 8.33 8.86 -5.92
C GLY A 33 9.28 8.88 -7.12
N THR A 34 9.12 7.87 -7.97
CA THR A 34 9.90 7.71 -9.19
C THR A 34 8.96 7.50 -10.39
N GLU A 35 9.48 7.73 -11.59
CA GLU A 35 8.77 7.48 -12.84
C GLU A 35 9.45 6.34 -13.59
N LEU A 36 8.64 5.38 -14.04
CA LEU A 36 9.07 4.22 -14.80
C LEU A 36 8.70 4.42 -16.27
N PRO A 37 9.65 4.27 -17.21
CA PRO A 37 9.37 4.33 -18.64
C PRO A 37 8.78 3.01 -19.15
N TYR A 38 7.73 3.09 -19.96
CA TYR A 38 7.09 1.99 -20.67
C TYR A 38 7.09 2.27 -22.15
N GLN A 39 7.55 1.30 -22.95
CA GLN A 39 7.50 1.41 -24.39
C GLN A 39 6.13 0.92 -24.88
N THR A 40 5.41 1.79 -25.57
CA THR A 40 4.10 1.47 -26.17
C THR A 40 4.24 1.49 -27.69
N THR A 41 3.70 0.47 -28.36
CA THR A 41 3.69 0.43 -29.83
C THR A 41 2.41 1.09 -30.33
N SER A 42 2.53 2.18 -31.10
CA SER A 42 1.43 2.86 -31.78
C SER A 42 1.57 2.72 -33.30
N GLN A 43 0.51 3.03 -34.06
CA GLN A 43 0.51 2.97 -35.54
C GLN A 43 1.60 3.87 -36.18
N ASN A 44 2.10 4.87 -35.45
CA ASN A 44 3.18 5.77 -35.89
C ASN A 44 4.56 5.44 -35.29
N GLY A 45 4.74 4.26 -34.68
CA GLY A 45 6.01 3.79 -34.12
C GLY A 45 5.98 3.56 -32.60
N SER A 46 7.16 3.30 -32.03
CA SER A 46 7.33 3.13 -30.58
C SER A 46 7.30 4.47 -29.85
N LYS A 47 6.42 4.64 -28.87
CA LYS A 47 6.33 5.82 -28.00
C LYS A 47 6.65 5.44 -26.55
N LEU A 48 7.49 6.23 -25.91
CA LEU A 48 7.79 6.09 -24.48
C LEU A 48 6.70 6.79 -23.64
N GLN A 49 6.13 6.09 -22.67
CA GLN A 49 5.16 6.61 -21.70
C GLN A 49 5.67 6.39 -20.28
N PHE A 50 5.62 7.40 -19.43
CA PHE A 50 6.03 7.27 -18.03
C PHE A 50 4.83 6.96 -17.13
N ARG A 51 5.02 6.06 -16.16
CA ARG A 51 4.08 5.87 -15.05
C ARG A 51 4.77 6.13 -13.71
N LYS A 52 4.07 6.84 -12.82
CA LYS A 52 4.55 7.17 -11.48
C LYS A 52 4.38 5.97 -10.54
N ALA A 53 5.40 5.75 -9.71
CA ALA A 53 5.32 4.97 -8.49
C ALA A 53 5.65 5.93 -7.35
N ASN A 54 4.62 6.57 -6.78
CA ASN A 54 4.75 7.65 -5.81
C ASN A 54 3.76 7.52 -4.64
N LEU A 55 4.14 8.16 -3.53
CA LEU A 55 3.21 8.55 -2.48
C LEU A 55 2.71 9.96 -2.80
N ARG A 56 1.40 10.13 -2.91
CA ARG A 56 0.73 11.41 -3.15
C ARG A 56 -0.30 11.67 -2.06
N LEU A 57 -0.23 12.84 -1.45
CA LEU A 57 -1.24 13.39 -0.55
C LEU A 57 -1.83 14.64 -1.19
N GLU A 58 -3.14 14.64 -1.36
CA GLU A 58 -3.95 15.79 -1.76
C GLU A 58 -4.89 16.14 -0.61
N VAL A 59 -4.97 17.42 -0.28
CA VAL A 59 -5.85 17.90 0.79
C VAL A 59 -6.48 19.23 0.42
N LEU A 60 -7.75 19.39 0.76
CA LEU A 60 -8.48 20.65 0.72
C LEU A 60 -9.11 20.88 2.09
N PRO A 61 -8.53 21.76 2.93
CA PRO A 61 -9.06 22.05 4.26
C PRO A 61 -10.13 23.14 4.21
N LYS A 62 -11.01 23.13 5.21
CA LYS A 62 -11.98 24.16 5.54
C LYS A 62 -12.02 24.34 7.05
N ILE A 63 -11.70 25.54 7.52
CA ILE A 63 -11.78 25.91 8.94
C ILE A 63 -13.21 26.36 9.24
N HIS A 64 -13.83 25.76 10.26
CA HIS A 64 -15.17 26.12 10.72
C HIS A 64 -15.10 27.19 11.83
N PRO A 65 -16.18 27.96 12.05
CA PRO A 65 -16.23 28.97 13.11
C PRO A 65 -16.08 28.40 14.52
N ASP A 66 -16.39 27.12 14.73
CA ASP A 66 -16.25 26.41 16.01
C ASP A 66 -14.81 25.88 16.24
N GLY A 67 -13.86 26.21 15.35
CA GLY A 67 -12.47 25.79 15.44
C GLY A 67 -12.19 24.37 14.92
N LYS A 68 -13.22 23.64 14.44
CA LYS A 68 -13.03 22.36 13.76
C LYS A 68 -12.51 22.58 12.34
N ILE A 69 -11.86 21.55 11.81
CA ILE A 69 -11.24 21.55 10.49
C ILE A 69 -11.82 20.38 9.72
N SER A 70 -12.59 20.67 8.67
CA SER A 70 -12.98 19.68 7.67
C SER A 70 -11.90 19.58 6.61
N MET A 71 -11.61 18.36 6.13
CA MET A 71 -10.66 18.13 5.07
C MET A 71 -11.20 17.10 4.09
N LEU A 72 -11.21 17.44 2.82
CA LEU A 72 -11.26 16.46 1.74
C LEU A 72 -9.83 15.97 1.50
N VAL A 73 -9.60 14.69 1.69
CA VAL A 73 -8.27 14.07 1.68
C VAL A 73 -8.23 12.97 0.64
N GLY A 74 -7.28 13.05 -0.28
CA GLY A 74 -6.95 12.02 -1.26
C GLY A 74 -5.54 11.51 -1.02
N ILE A 75 -5.38 10.23 -0.71
CA ILE A 75 -4.08 9.58 -0.56
C ILE A 75 -3.95 8.49 -1.61
N ASN A 76 -2.82 8.49 -2.31
CA ASN A 76 -2.44 7.45 -3.24
C ASN A 76 -1.01 7.00 -2.92
N LYS A 77 -0.80 5.69 -2.86
CA LYS A 77 0.49 5.05 -2.69
C LYS A 77 0.65 4.00 -3.78
N ASP A 78 1.41 4.38 -4.80
CA ASP A 78 1.79 3.53 -5.91
C ASP A 78 3.20 2.99 -5.68
N THR A 79 3.37 1.67 -5.72
CA THR A 79 4.66 0.99 -5.59
C THR A 79 4.97 0.16 -6.83
N ILE A 80 6.25 -0.07 -7.08
CA ILE A 80 6.69 -0.96 -8.15
C ILE A 80 6.28 -2.39 -7.78
N GLY A 81 5.42 -2.98 -8.59
CA GLY A 81 4.94 -4.35 -8.44
C GLY A 81 5.81 -5.36 -9.18
N MET A 82 5.23 -6.53 -9.46
CA MET A 82 5.94 -7.62 -10.14
C MET A 82 6.44 -7.21 -11.54
N LYS A 83 7.59 -7.77 -11.95
CA LYS A 83 8.08 -7.65 -13.32
C LYS A 83 7.20 -8.47 -14.27
N THR A 84 6.77 -7.87 -15.37
CA THR A 84 6.04 -8.46 -16.48
C THR A 84 6.90 -8.41 -17.75
N GLU A 85 6.45 -9.05 -18.83
CA GLU A 85 7.12 -8.99 -20.13
C GLU A 85 7.21 -7.56 -20.71
N GLN A 86 6.30 -6.67 -20.30
CA GLN A 86 6.18 -5.31 -20.83
C GLN A 86 6.71 -4.22 -19.88
N GLY A 87 7.29 -4.60 -18.73
CA GLY A 87 7.79 -3.66 -17.72
C GLY A 87 7.43 -4.10 -16.31
N TYR A 88 7.40 -3.17 -15.35
CA TYR A 88 6.93 -3.49 -14.00
C TYR A 88 5.42 -3.22 -13.87
N ALA A 89 4.69 -4.04 -13.13
CA ALA A 89 3.36 -3.69 -12.65
C ALA A 89 3.44 -2.50 -11.67
N ILE A 90 2.32 -1.82 -11.46
CA ILE A 90 2.19 -0.79 -10.42
C ILE A 90 1.12 -1.26 -9.45
N ASP A 91 1.51 -1.45 -8.19
CA ASP A 91 0.59 -1.77 -7.12
C ASP A 91 0.05 -0.47 -6.54
N THR A 92 -1.24 -0.22 -6.72
CA THR A 92 -1.89 1.01 -6.27
C THR A 92 -2.70 0.77 -5.00
N LYS A 93 -2.50 1.64 -4.01
CA LYS A 93 -3.39 1.77 -2.84
C LYS A 93 -3.90 3.20 -2.80
N SER A 94 -5.21 3.38 -2.88
CA SER A 94 -5.83 4.71 -2.87
C SER A 94 -6.94 4.80 -1.82
N LEU A 95 -7.07 5.99 -1.25
CA LEU A 95 -8.10 6.34 -0.30
C LEU A 95 -8.55 7.77 -0.57
N SER A 96 -9.86 8.00 -0.58
CA SER A 96 -10.47 9.33 -0.66
C SER A 96 -11.57 9.42 0.38
N SER A 97 -11.54 10.45 1.22
CA SER A 97 -12.51 10.62 2.29
C SER A 97 -12.64 12.09 2.69
N GLU A 98 -13.76 12.41 3.33
CA GLU A 98 -13.97 13.68 4.01
C GLU A 98 -13.98 13.43 5.52
N VAL A 99 -13.15 14.16 6.26
CA VAL A 99 -13.07 14.04 7.72
C VAL A 99 -13.11 15.40 8.39
N THR A 100 -13.74 15.46 9.56
CA THR A 100 -13.76 16.65 10.42
C THR A 100 -13.10 16.33 11.74
N VAL A 101 -12.13 17.14 12.15
CA VAL A 101 -11.41 16.98 13.41
C VAL A 101 -11.15 18.33 14.07
N GLU A 102 -10.81 18.31 15.34
CA GLU A 102 -10.35 19.48 16.08
C GLU A 102 -8.92 19.87 15.66
N ASN A 103 -8.55 21.14 15.88
CA ASN A 103 -7.19 21.60 15.67
C ASN A 103 -6.19 20.79 16.53
N GLY A 104 -5.19 20.18 15.89
CA GLY A 104 -4.23 19.29 16.55
C GLY A 104 -4.75 17.88 16.86
N GLY A 105 -6.04 17.60 16.62
CA GLY A 105 -6.63 16.27 16.77
C GLY A 105 -6.25 15.33 15.62
N THR A 106 -6.20 14.02 15.87
CA THR A 106 -5.88 13.02 14.84
C THR A 106 -7.14 12.27 14.39
N ALA A 107 -7.42 12.28 13.08
CA ALA A 107 -8.41 11.41 12.46
C ALA A 107 -7.77 10.13 11.93
N ILE A 108 -8.50 9.02 12.09
CA ILE A 108 -8.27 7.79 11.34
C ILE A 108 -9.17 7.86 10.11
N ILE A 109 -8.56 8.00 8.92
CA ILE A 109 -9.32 8.18 7.67
C ILE A 109 -9.78 6.82 7.12
N GLY A 110 -9.00 5.77 7.37
CA GLY A 110 -9.34 4.40 7.00
C GLY A 110 -8.11 3.50 6.92
N GLY A 111 -8.34 2.27 6.48
CA GLY A 111 -7.28 1.31 6.23
C GLY A 111 -7.67 0.20 5.28
N ILE A 112 -6.64 -0.44 4.70
CA ILE A 112 -6.78 -1.62 3.84
C ILE A 112 -6.08 -2.76 4.56
N TYR A 113 -6.83 -3.82 4.85
CA TYR A 113 -6.32 -5.06 5.42
C TYR A 113 -6.38 -6.15 4.35
N GLN A 114 -5.24 -6.70 3.98
CA GLN A 114 -5.16 -7.81 3.04
C GLN A 114 -4.40 -8.96 3.71
N THR A 115 -5.03 -10.14 3.72
CA THR A 115 -4.37 -11.39 4.13
C THR A 115 -4.40 -12.34 2.95
N THR A 116 -3.22 -12.82 2.54
CA THR A 116 -3.06 -13.86 1.53
C THR A 116 -2.59 -15.12 2.24
N GLU A 117 -3.41 -16.17 2.21
CA GLU A 117 -3.03 -17.49 2.72
C GLU A 117 -2.85 -18.44 1.55
N ARG A 118 -1.70 -19.11 1.48
CA ARG A 118 -1.36 -20.10 0.47
C ARG A 118 -0.85 -21.36 1.16
N GLU A 119 -1.54 -22.47 0.94
CA GLU A 119 -1.09 -23.79 1.38
C GLU A 119 -0.75 -24.63 0.14
N ASP A 120 0.54 -24.97 0.00
CA ASP A 120 1.02 -25.88 -1.03
C ASP A 120 1.34 -27.23 -0.38
N GLU A 121 0.72 -28.32 -0.87
CA GLU A 121 1.02 -29.68 -0.43
C GLU A 121 1.60 -30.49 -1.58
N VAL A 122 2.85 -30.94 -1.41
CA VAL A 122 3.53 -31.87 -2.32
C VAL A 122 3.54 -33.23 -1.66
N LYS A 123 3.00 -34.27 -2.30
CA LYS A 123 2.99 -35.63 -1.77
C LYS A 123 3.40 -36.66 -2.83
N ILE A 124 4.03 -37.75 -2.38
CA ILE A 124 4.30 -38.90 -3.24
C ILE A 124 2.99 -39.69 -3.44
N PRO A 125 2.57 -39.98 -4.69
CA PRO A 125 1.41 -40.81 -4.96
C PRO A 125 1.51 -42.17 -4.25
N LEU A 126 0.38 -42.70 -3.77
CA LEU A 126 0.24 -43.93 -2.95
C LEU A 126 0.84 -43.83 -1.53
N LEU A 127 2.08 -43.36 -1.36
CA LEU A 127 2.74 -43.32 -0.05
C LEU A 127 2.29 -42.15 0.84
N GLY A 128 1.92 -41.02 0.25
CA GLY A 128 1.46 -39.83 0.98
C GLY A 128 0.09 -39.99 1.64
N ASP A 129 -0.71 -40.97 1.19
CA ASP A 129 -2.07 -41.24 1.68
C ASP A 129 -2.13 -42.38 2.71
N VAL A 130 -0.99 -43.02 3.03
CA VAL A 130 -0.94 -44.15 3.97
C VAL A 130 -1.18 -43.65 5.41
N PRO A 131 -2.13 -44.24 6.17
CA PRO A 131 -2.31 -43.95 7.59
C PRO A 131 -1.02 -44.19 8.40
N LEU A 132 -0.80 -43.43 9.47
CA LEU A 132 0.40 -43.44 10.33
C LEU A 132 1.70 -42.89 9.69
N ILE A 133 2.06 -43.29 8.46
CA ILE A 133 3.39 -42.97 7.88
C ILE A 133 3.37 -41.95 6.74
N GLY A 134 2.20 -41.63 6.17
CA GLY A 134 2.08 -40.71 5.04
C GLY A 134 2.63 -39.30 5.28
N HIS A 135 2.73 -38.87 6.55
CA HIS A 135 3.37 -37.59 6.93
C HIS A 135 4.85 -37.47 6.54
N LEU A 136 5.59 -38.58 6.46
CA LEU A 136 7.00 -38.59 6.05
C LEU A 136 7.16 -38.46 4.52
N PHE A 137 6.09 -38.67 3.76
CA PHE A 137 6.05 -38.67 2.30
C PHE A 137 5.23 -37.51 1.72
N ARG A 138 4.92 -36.52 2.57
CA ARG A 138 4.31 -35.25 2.17
C ARG A 138 5.10 -34.08 2.73
N HIS A 139 5.15 -33.01 1.95
CA HIS A 139 5.69 -31.72 2.34
C HIS A 139 4.56 -30.70 2.23
N LYS A 140 4.25 -30.02 3.33
CA LYS A 140 3.29 -28.91 3.36
C LYS A 140 4.08 -27.63 3.55
N SER A 141 3.84 -26.66 2.67
CA SER A 141 4.29 -25.29 2.84
C SER A 141 3.07 -24.42 3.08
N LYS A 142 3.10 -23.60 4.12
CA LYS A 142 2.08 -22.59 4.40
C LYS A 142 2.74 -21.22 4.33
N LEU A 143 2.20 -20.36 3.49
CA LEU A 143 2.61 -18.98 3.36
C LEU A 143 1.43 -18.08 3.74
N LYS A 144 1.68 -17.14 4.65
CA LYS A 144 0.68 -16.21 5.15
C LYS A 144 1.23 -14.79 5.08
N ASP A 145 0.82 -14.05 4.06
CA ASP A 145 1.20 -12.66 3.89
C ASP A 145 0.10 -11.74 4.42
N LYS A 146 0.47 -10.81 5.31
CA LYS A 146 -0.42 -9.76 5.80
C LYS A 146 0.10 -8.40 5.32
N THR A 147 -0.78 -7.64 4.67
CA THR A 147 -0.50 -6.26 4.27
C THR A 147 -1.55 -5.34 4.90
N GLU A 148 -1.08 -4.34 5.64
CA GLU A 148 -1.94 -3.37 6.32
C GLU A 148 -1.55 -1.95 5.86
N LEU A 149 -2.53 -1.17 5.42
CA LEU A 149 -2.40 0.27 5.25
C LEU A 149 -3.30 0.94 6.29
N LEU A 150 -2.74 1.79 7.14
CA LEU A 150 -3.49 2.64 8.05
C LEU A 150 -3.12 4.10 7.79
N VAL A 151 -4.14 4.94 7.73
CA VAL A 151 -3.98 6.36 7.42
C VAL A 151 -4.43 7.21 8.60
N PHE A 152 -3.48 7.97 9.15
CA PHE A 152 -3.69 8.94 10.20
C PHE A 152 -3.43 10.34 9.67
N LEU A 153 -4.26 11.30 10.05
CA LEU A 153 -4.07 12.69 9.68
C LEU A 153 -4.33 13.60 10.87
N THR A 154 -3.41 14.54 11.08
CA THR A 154 -3.46 15.52 12.17
C THR A 154 -3.28 16.91 11.56
N PRO A 155 -4.36 17.71 11.40
CA PRO A 155 -4.21 19.08 10.95
C PRO A 155 -3.74 19.96 12.11
N THR A 156 -3.03 21.03 11.76
CA THR A 156 -2.64 22.07 12.72
C THR A 156 -2.82 23.42 12.05
N VAL A 157 -3.67 24.27 12.62
CA VAL A 157 -3.81 25.66 12.20
C VAL A 157 -2.60 26.42 12.73
N LEU A 158 -1.86 27.03 11.81
CA LEU A 158 -0.73 27.89 12.15
C LEU A 158 -1.27 29.31 12.31
N ASP A 159 -1.39 29.76 13.56
CA ASP A 159 -1.75 31.14 13.84
C ASP A 159 -0.48 32.01 13.81
N LYS A 160 -0.55 33.16 13.13
CA LYS A 160 0.52 34.16 13.18
C LYS A 160 0.24 35.05 14.39
N HIS A 161 0.96 34.83 15.47
CA HIS A 161 1.25 35.95 16.38
C HIS A 161 2.15 36.96 15.68
#